data_AF-A0A699TKH3-F1
#
_entry.id   AF-A0A699TKH3-F1
#
_cell.length_a   1.000
_cell.length_b   1.000
_cell.length_c   1.000
_cell.angle_alpha   90.00
_cell.angle_beta   90.00
_cell.angle_gamma   90.00
#
_symmetry.space_group_name_H-M   'P 1'
#
loop_
_entity.id
_entity.type
_entity.pdbx_description
1 polymer ?
#
loop_
_entity_poly.entity_id
_entity_poly.type
_entity_poly.pdbx_seq_one_letter_code
_entity_poly.pdbx_strand_id
1 'polypeptide(L)'
;FEQRVGSCVDAKREGDFICITPAEVFTDHKSLQHILDQKELNIRQRRWFELLSNYDCDIHYHRGKANVVADALSMKEREPPLRVRALVMTIGLDLPRKILNAQTEARKPENIKEEDVG
;
A
#
# COMPACT_ATOMS: atom_id res chain seq x y z
N PHE A 1 1.66 8.18 -11.36
CA PHE A 1 0.70 9.30 -11.31
C PHE A 1 -0.24 9.13 -10.14
N GLU A 2 -0.79 7.93 -10.00
CA GLU A 2 -1.69 7.46 -8.94
C GLU A 2 -1.30 7.76 -7.48
N GLN A 3 -0.03 8.11 -7.20
CA GLN A 3 0.44 8.31 -5.83
C GLN A 3 1.00 9.70 -5.52
N ARG A 4 1.07 10.63 -6.49
CA ARG A 4 1.58 12.01 -6.23
C ARG A 4 0.50 13.08 -6.23
N VAL A 5 -0.75 12.66 -6.39
CA VAL A 5 -1.89 13.54 -6.36
C VAL A 5 -2.47 13.46 -4.95
N GLY A 6 -2.21 14.48 -4.13
CA GLY A 6 -2.84 14.60 -2.83
C GLY A 6 -4.26 15.11 -3.04
N SER A 7 -5.26 14.24 -2.91
CA SER A 7 -6.66 14.67 -2.96
C SER A 7 -7.10 15.10 -1.55
N CYS A 8 -7.49 16.35 -1.38
CA CYS A 8 -8.26 16.78 -0.22
C CYS A 8 -9.74 16.66 -0.61
N VAL A 9 -10.32 15.46 -0.51
CA VAL A 9 -11.75 15.26 -0.76
C VAL A 9 -12.46 15.39 0.58
N ASP A 10 -12.98 16.58 0.89
CA ASP A 10 -13.88 16.77 2.02
C ASP A 10 -15.28 16.26 1.65
N ALA A 11 -15.47 14.94 1.66
CA ALA A 11 -16.78 14.33 1.49
C ALA A 11 -17.59 14.50 2.78
N LYS A 12 -18.50 15.49 2.81
CA LYS A 12 -19.39 15.70 3.95
C LYS A 12 -20.63 14.82 3.81
N ARG A 13 -20.77 13.83 4.71
CA ARG A 13 -21.94 12.93 4.75
C ARG A 13 -23.10 13.62 5.47
N GLU A 14 -24.09 14.10 4.72
CA GLU A 14 -25.33 14.66 5.25
C GLU A 14 -26.49 13.69 4.93
N GLY A 15 -26.66 12.65 5.75
CA GLY A 15 -27.69 11.61 5.55
C GLY A 15 -27.39 10.64 4.39
N ASP A 16 -28.41 10.30 3.60
CA ASP A 16 -28.34 9.40 2.44
C ASP A 16 -27.92 10.09 1.13
N PHE A 17 -27.72 11.41 1.17
CA PHE A 17 -27.22 12.18 0.04
C PHE A 17 -25.70 12.27 0.10
N ILE A 18 -25.03 11.78 -0.95
CA ILE A 18 -23.63 12.09 -1.20
C ILE A 18 -23.62 13.39 -2.02
N CYS A 19 -23.41 14.52 -1.37
CA CYS A 19 -23.08 15.75 -2.08
C CYS A 19 -21.70 15.57 -2.70
N ILE A 20 -21.64 15.46 -4.03
CA ILE A 20 -20.38 15.53 -4.77
C ILE A 20 -19.95 17.00 -4.71
N THR A 21 -19.11 17.33 -3.74
CA THR A 21 -18.41 18.62 -3.74
C THR A 21 -17.33 18.57 -4.82
N PRO A 22 -17.12 19.67 -5.56
CA PRO A 22 -15.96 19.78 -6.45
C PRO A 22 -14.70 19.41 -5.67
N ALA A 23 -13.93 18.45 -6.19
CA ALA A 23 -12.75 17.96 -5.51
C ALA A 23 -11.56 18.88 -5.80
N GLU A 24 -10.97 19.48 -4.77
CA GLU A 24 -9.71 20.22 -4.92
C GLU A 24 -8.54 19.24 -4.92
N VAL A 25 -7.78 19.26 -6.02
CA VAL A 25 -6.69 18.35 -6.28
C VAL A 25 -5.37 19.11 -6.24
N PHE A 26 -4.51 18.79 -5.28
CA PHE A 26 -3.21 19.43 -5.13
C PHE A 26 -2.10 18.55 -5.70
N THR A 27 -1.20 19.15 -6.49
CA THR A 27 -0.09 18.45 -7.13
C THR A 27 1.22 19.22 -7.09
N ASP A 28 2.33 18.49 -6.94
CA ASP A 28 3.69 19.00 -7.05
C ASP A 28 4.20 19.09 -8.50
N HIS A 29 3.40 18.71 -9.50
CA HIS A 29 3.75 18.82 -10.92
C HIS A 29 3.07 20.01 -11.59
N LYS A 30 3.85 21.07 -11.84
CA LYS A 30 3.36 22.31 -12.46
C LYS A 30 2.69 22.10 -13.82
N SER A 31 3.11 21.11 -14.60
CA SER A 31 2.50 20.80 -15.90
C SER A 31 1.06 20.30 -15.80
N LEU A 32 0.64 19.76 -14.65
CA LEU A 32 -0.71 19.26 -14.46
C LEU A 32 -1.76 20.33 -14.21
N GLN A 33 -1.35 21.48 -13.72
CA GLN A 33 -2.26 22.60 -13.50
C GLN A 33 -2.96 23.01 -14.81
N HIS A 34 -2.31 22.82 -15.95
CA HIS A 34 -2.81 23.23 -17.27
C HIS A 34 -3.23 22.06 -18.14
N ILE A 35 -3.33 20.84 -17.60
CA ILE A 35 -3.65 19.66 -18.40
C ILE A 35 -5.08 19.72 -18.97
N LEU A 36 -5.98 20.44 -18.28
CA LEU A 36 -7.37 20.62 -18.71
C LEU A 36 -7.50 21.61 -19.88
N ASP A 37 -6.62 22.61 -19.94
CA ASP A 37 -6.64 23.66 -20.97
C ASP A 37 -5.82 23.29 -22.23
N GLN A 38 -5.09 22.18 -22.18
CA GLN A 38 -4.14 21.82 -23.21
C GLN A 38 -4.82 21.17 -24.43
N LYS A 39 -4.74 21.84 -25.59
CA LYS A 39 -5.36 21.38 -26.85
C LYS A 39 -4.77 20.08 -27.41
N GLU A 40 -3.48 19.84 -27.18
CA GLU A 40 -2.78 18.65 -27.69
C GLU A 40 -2.25 17.80 -26.54
N LEU A 41 -2.95 16.69 -26.28
CA LEU A 41 -2.57 15.68 -25.28
C LEU A 41 -2.06 14.41 -25.96
N ASN A 42 -1.01 13.82 -25.40
CA ASN A 42 -0.54 12.48 -25.77
C ASN A 42 -1.64 11.44 -25.48
N ILE A 43 -1.71 10.33 -26.23
CA ILE A 43 -2.72 9.26 -26.07
C ILE A 43 -2.83 8.79 -24.60
N ARG A 44 -1.70 8.69 -23.90
CA ARG A 44 -1.70 8.36 -22.46
C ARG A 44 -2.42 9.42 -21.63
N GLN A 45 -2.12 10.70 -21.85
CA GLN A 45 -2.75 11.81 -21.15
C GLN A 45 -4.25 11.91 -21.48
N ARG A 46 -4.65 11.64 -22.73
CA ARG A 46 -6.05 11.63 -23.15
C ARG A 46 -6.90 10.61 -22.39
N ARG A 47 -6.39 9.38 -22.23
CA ARG A 47 -7.06 8.34 -21.42
C ARG A 47 -7.26 8.78 -19.97
N TRP A 48 -6.27 9.47 -19.39
CA TRP A 48 -6.38 10.00 -18.03
C TRP A 48 -7.31 11.21 -17.97
N PHE A 49 -7.31 12.07 -18.99
CA PHE A 49 -8.20 13.21 -19.09
C PHE A 49 -9.67 12.78 -19.17
N GLU A 50 -9.99 11.76 -19.96
CA GLU A 50 -11.35 11.15 -20.01
C GLU A 50 -11.81 10.64 -18.65
N LEU A 51 -10.89 10.15 -17.82
CA LEU A 51 -11.21 9.74 -16.45
C LEU A 51 -11.47 10.95 -15.56
N LEU A 52 -10.58 11.96 -15.61
CA LEU A 52 -10.68 13.18 -14.81
C LEU A 52 -11.91 14.01 -15.16
N SER A 53 -12.31 14.08 -16.43
CA SER A 53 -13.51 14.82 -16.85
C SER A 53 -14.82 14.26 -16.28
N ASN A 54 -14.82 13.02 -15.78
CA ASN A 54 -15.98 12.44 -15.10
C ASN A 54 -16.09 12.89 -13.64
N TYR A 55 -15.05 13.54 -13.10
CA TYR A 55 -15.03 14.11 -11.77
C TYR A 55 -15.06 15.63 -11.88
N ASP A 56 -15.92 16.29 -11.09
CA ASP A 56 -15.88 17.74 -10.95
C ASP A 56 -14.69 18.06 -10.03
N CYS A 57 -13.52 18.41 -10.60
CA CYS A 57 -12.30 18.62 -9.84
C CYS A 57 -11.43 19.77 -10.37
N ASP A 58 -10.88 20.55 -9.45
CA ASP A 58 -9.98 21.67 -9.72
C ASP A 58 -8.54 21.31 -9.35
N ILE A 59 -7.61 21.41 -10.31
CA ILE A 59 -6.20 21.02 -10.12
C ILE A 59 -5.33 22.25 -9.81
N HIS A 60 -4.73 22.26 -8.62
CA HIS A 60 -3.88 23.34 -8.14
C HIS A 60 -2.44 22.88 -7.89
N TYR A 61 -1.48 23.65 -8.42
CA TYR A 61 -0.07 23.42 -8.14
C TYR A 61 0.30 23.85 -6.71
N HIS A 62 0.92 22.96 -5.96
CA HIS A 62 1.58 23.24 -4.69
C HIS A 62 3.04 22.85 -4.75
N ARG A 63 3.90 23.64 -4.13
CA ARG A 63 5.32 23.32 -4.10
C ARG A 63 5.54 22.02 -3.31
N GLY A 64 6.33 21.08 -3.85
CA GLY A 64 6.50 19.74 -3.28
C GLY A 64 6.89 19.66 -1.78
N LYS A 65 7.43 20.72 -1.18
CA LYS A 65 7.62 20.81 0.29
C LYS A 65 6.32 20.76 1.09
N ALA A 66 5.17 21.05 0.48
CA ALA A 66 3.84 20.91 1.07
C ALA A 66 3.22 19.52 0.81
N ASN A 67 3.79 18.73 -0.10
CA ASN A 67 3.27 17.41 -0.50
C ASN A 67 3.71 16.27 0.42
N VAL A 68 4.23 16.59 1.61
CA VAL A 68 4.87 15.62 2.52
C VAL A 68 3.91 14.50 2.91
N VAL A 69 2.64 14.82 3.12
CA VAL A 69 1.62 13.82 3.48
C VAL A 69 1.37 12.84 2.33
N ALA A 70 1.16 13.35 1.11
CA ALA A 70 0.94 12.50 -0.06
C ALA A 70 2.19 11.67 -0.40
N ASP A 71 3.38 12.27 -0.31
CA ASP A 71 4.65 11.56 -0.52
C ASP A 71 4.86 10.44 0.52
N ALA A 72 4.54 10.71 1.80
CA ALA A 72 4.62 9.69 2.85
C ALA A 72 3.65 8.53 2.63
N LEU A 73 2.43 8.82 2.15
CA LEU A 73 1.44 7.80 1.79
C LEU A 73 1.88 6.98 0.57
N SER A 74 2.41 7.63 -0.47
CA SER A 74 2.96 6.98 -1.66
C SER A 74 4.09 6.01 -1.33
N MET A 75 4.94 6.37 -0.37
CA MET A 75 6.09 5.56 0.02
C MET A 75 5.64 4.23 0.66
N LYS A 76 4.57 4.25 1.46
CA LYS A 76 4.04 3.05 2.13
C LYS A 76 3.46 2.02 1.16
N GLU A 77 2.83 2.45 0.08
CA GLU A 77 2.32 1.54 -0.95
C GLU A 77 3.42 0.95 -1.83
N ARG A 78 4.58 1.61 -1.90
CA ARG A 78 5.71 1.21 -2.75
C ARG A 78 6.73 0.31 -2.09
N GLU A 79 6.73 0.17 -0.77
CA GLU A 79 7.64 -0.77 -0.10
C GLU A 79 7.36 -2.18 -0.64
N PRO A 80 8.25 -2.75 -1.46
CA PRO A 80 8.15 -4.16 -1.78
C PRO A 80 8.33 -4.89 -0.45
N PRO A 81 7.57 -5.97 -0.15
CA PRO A 81 7.85 -6.76 1.02
C PRO A 81 9.33 -7.14 0.96
N LEU A 82 10.09 -6.74 1.98
CA LEU A 82 11.50 -7.08 2.10
C LEU A 82 11.59 -8.58 1.87
N ARG A 83 12.14 -9.00 0.74
CA ARG A 83 12.27 -10.41 0.38
C ARG A 83 13.35 -11.01 1.24
N VAL A 84 13.05 -11.27 2.52
CA VAL A 84 13.92 -11.99 3.46
C VAL A 84 13.88 -13.48 3.09
N ARG A 85 14.40 -13.84 1.93
CA ARG A 85 14.44 -15.23 1.44
C ARG A 85 15.50 -16.06 2.17
N ALA A 86 16.53 -15.43 2.72
CA ALA A 86 17.64 -16.12 3.36
C ALA A 86 17.27 -16.69 4.75
N LEU A 87 16.57 -15.92 5.59
CA LEU A 87 16.22 -16.32 6.95
C LEU A 87 15.12 -17.39 6.99
N VAL A 88 14.16 -17.34 6.05
CA VAL A 88 13.08 -18.34 5.93
C VAL A 88 13.63 -19.71 5.54
N MET A 89 14.66 -19.79 4.68
CA MET A 89 15.29 -21.07 4.33
C MET A 89 16.09 -21.68 5.47
N THR A 90 16.75 -20.85 6.29
CA THR A 90 17.49 -21.34 7.47
C THR A 90 16.54 -21.83 8.58
N ILE A 91 15.47 -21.08 8.87
CA ILE A 91 14.49 -21.50 9.88
C ILE A 91 13.66 -22.70 9.39
N GLY A 92 13.23 -22.70 8.12
CA GLY A 92 12.36 -23.73 7.56
C GLY A 92 13.02 -25.12 7.44
N LEU A 93 14.33 -25.19 7.19
CA LEU A 93 15.05 -26.47 7.07
C LEU A 93 15.54 -27.01 8.42
N ASP A 94 15.89 -26.12 9.36
CA ASP A 94 16.54 -26.52 10.62
C ASP A 94 15.52 -26.80 11.74
N LEU A 95 14.34 -26.15 11.71
CA LEU A 95 13.30 -26.33 12.71
C LEU A 95 12.68 -27.74 12.70
N PRO A 96 12.27 -28.33 11.55
CA PRO A 96 11.73 -29.69 11.53
C PRO A 96 12.74 -30.73 12.04
N ARG A 97 14.03 -30.53 11.73
CA ARG A 97 15.12 -31.40 12.17
C ARG A 97 15.34 -31.30 13.68
N LYS A 98 15.29 -30.10 14.25
CA LYS A 98 15.36 -29.88 15.71
C LYS A 98 14.16 -30.49 16.44
N ILE A 99 12.95 -30.35 15.89
CA ILE A 99 11.74 -30.96 16.45
C ILE A 99 11.84 -32.49 16.44
N LEU A 100 12.26 -33.09 15.32
CA LEU A 100 12.43 -34.53 15.22
C LEU A 100 13.46 -35.04 16.23
N ASN A 101 14.61 -34.38 16.35
CA ASN A 101 15.64 -34.74 17.33
C ASN A 101 15.10 -34.66 18.77
N ALA A 102 14.38 -33.58 19.12
CA ALA A 102 13.77 -33.44 20.44
C ALA A 102 12.73 -34.54 20.73
N GLN A 103 11.91 -34.90 19.74
CA GLN A 103 10.96 -36.01 19.85
C GLN A 103 11.65 -37.37 20.02
N THR A 104 12.74 -37.63 19.30
CA THR A 104 13.49 -38.87 19.44
C THR A 104 14.19 -38.97 20.80
N GLU A 105 14.69 -37.86 21.33
CA GLU A 105 15.27 -37.81 22.68
C GLU A 105 14.21 -38.03 23.76
N ALA A 106 13.04 -37.41 23.64
CA ALA A 106 11.93 -37.57 24.58
C ALA A 106 11.35 -38.99 24.60
N ARG A 107 11.37 -39.70 23.46
CA ARG A 107 10.85 -41.07 23.32
C ARG A 107 11.84 -42.16 23.78
N LYS A 108 13.06 -41.80 24.19
CA LYS A 108 14.01 -42.77 24.74
C LYS A 108 13.40 -43.45 25.98
N PRO A 109 13.59 -44.76 26.15
CA PRO A 109 13.02 -45.52 27.27
C PRO A 109 13.48 -45.00 28.63
N GLU A 110 14.65 -44.36 28.70
CA GLU A 110 15.19 -43.69 29.90
C GLU A 110 14.32 -42.50 30.37
N ASN A 111 13.54 -41.89 29.48
CA ASN A 111 12.72 -40.69 29.73
C ASN A 111 11.23 -40.97 29.87
N ILE A 112 10.77 -42.18 29.52
CA ILE A 112 9.39 -42.62 29.71
C ILE A 112 9.31 -43.16 31.15
N LYS A 113 8.82 -42.34 32.08
CA LYS A 113 8.39 -42.87 33.38
C LYS A 113 7.23 -43.81 33.09
N GLU A 114 7.34 -45.07 33.54
CA GLU A 114 6.20 -46.00 33.51
C GLU A 114 5.07 -45.35 34.29
N GLU A 115 4.05 -44.84 33.60
CA GLU A 115 2.80 -44.50 34.26
C GLU A 115 2.19 -45.80 34.73
N ASP A 116 2.13 -45.95 36.07
CA ASP A 116 1.48 -47.04 36.78
C ASP A 116 0.14 -47.37 36.12
N VAL A 117 0.09 -48.53 35.46
CA VAL A 117 -1.14 -49.15 35.00
C VAL A 117 -1.84 -49.70 36.23
N GLY A 118 -2.68 -48.87 36.86
CA GLY A 118 -3.67 -49.29 37.85
C GLY A 118 -4.85 -50.03 37.22
#